data_AF-A0A3C0C466-F1
#
_entry.id   AF-A0A3C0C466-F1
#
_cell.length_a   1.000
_cell.length_b   1.000
_cell.length_c   1.000
_cell.angle_alpha   90.00
_cell.angle_beta   90.00
_cell.angle_gamma   90.00
#
_symmetry.space_group_name_H-M   'P 1'
#
loop_
_entity.id
_entity.type
_entity.pdbx_description
1 polymer ?
#
loop_
_entity_poly.entity_id
_entity_poly.type
_entity_poly.pdbx_seq_one_letter_code
_entity_poly.pdbx_strand_id
1 'polypeptide(L)'
;DGRKMSKSYGNALDIADDMKTIWEKLRTMTTDPARERRTDPGTPEKCPVWDIHKFFNKDAQEMSEIHGGCMTAGIGCVDCKKKLMVHLE
;
A
#
# COMPACT_ATOMS: atom_id res chain seq x y z
N ASP A 1 8.35 -3.74 4.42
CA ASP A 1 9.79 -3.99 4.23
C ASP A 1 10.08 -4.97 3.07
N GLY A 2 9.06 -5.46 2.35
CA GLY A 2 9.25 -6.39 1.22
C GLY A 2 9.69 -7.80 1.62
N ARG A 3 9.72 -8.10 2.92
CA ARG A 3 10.07 -9.42 3.46
C ARG A 3 8.79 -10.16 3.88
N LYS A 4 8.95 -11.43 4.24
CA LYS A 4 7.87 -12.22 4.86
C LYS A 4 7.31 -11.46 6.07
N MET A 5 5.98 -11.33 6.12
CA MET A 5 5.28 -10.77 7.26
C MET A 5 5.43 -11.69 8.48
N SER A 6 5.97 -11.17 9.58
CA SER A 6 6.19 -11.88 10.84
C SER A 6 6.07 -10.95 12.04
N LYS A 7 5.40 -11.42 13.10
CA LYS A 7 5.33 -10.70 14.37
C LYS A 7 6.73 -10.43 14.95
N SER A 8 7.65 -11.38 14.82
CA SER A 8 9.03 -11.24 15.31
C SER A 8 9.85 -10.18 14.57
N TYR A 9 9.47 -9.82 13.34
CA TYR A 9 10.16 -8.79 12.55
C TYR A 9 9.54 -7.40 12.73
N GLY A 10 8.45 -7.28 13.49
CA GLY A 10 7.74 -6.01 13.68
C GLY A 10 7.14 -5.45 12.39
N ASN A 11 7.03 -6.26 11.33
CA ASN A 11 6.52 -5.87 10.01
C ASN A 11 5.11 -6.40 9.73
N ALA A 12 4.41 -6.88 10.76
CA ALA A 12 3.08 -7.46 10.67
C ALA A 12 1.97 -6.45 11.00
N LEU A 13 0.91 -6.50 10.18
CA LEU A 13 -0.39 -5.91 10.49
C LEU A 13 -1.19 -6.97 11.24
N ASP A 14 -1.54 -6.72 12.51
CA ASP A 14 -2.37 -7.66 13.27
C ASP A 14 -3.85 -7.34 13.02
N ILE A 15 -4.68 -8.39 12.97
CA ILE A 15 -6.13 -8.25 12.75
C ILE A 15 -6.79 -7.58 13.98
N ALA A 16 -6.18 -7.74 15.15
CA ALA A 16 -6.63 -7.12 16.39
C ALA A 16 -6.10 -5.68 16.61
N ASP A 17 -5.24 -5.16 15.72
CA ASP A 17 -4.78 -3.79 15.82
C ASP A 17 -5.93 -2.82 15.51
N ASP A 18 -6.00 -1.69 16.22
CA ASP A 18 -6.93 -0.62 15.90
C ASP A 18 -6.52 0.08 14.58
N MET A 19 -7.48 0.74 13.91
CA MET A 19 -7.25 1.39 12.62
C MET A 19 -6.15 2.47 12.66
N LYS A 20 -5.92 3.12 13.81
CA LYS A 20 -4.85 4.11 13.94
C LYS A 20 -3.48 3.41 13.97
N THR A 21 -3.36 2.31 14.71
CA THR A 21 -2.15 1.46 14.71
C THR A 21 -1.87 0.87 13.33
N ILE A 22 -2.89 0.38 12.64
CA ILE A 22 -2.79 -0.11 11.26
C ILE A 22 -2.28 1.01 10.35
N TRP A 23 -2.84 2.21 10.45
CA TRP A 23 -2.40 3.37 9.66
C TRP A 23 -0.93 3.74 9.93
N GLU A 24 -0.48 3.74 11.18
CA GLU A 24 0.92 4.06 11.52
C GLU A 24 1.92 3.05 10.92
N LYS A 25 1.55 1.77 10.87
CA LYS A 25 2.33 0.73 10.21
C LYS A 25 2.26 0.85 8.68
N LEU A 26 1.07 1.09 8.13
CA LEU A 26 0.85 1.21 6.69
C LEU A 26 1.56 2.43 6.11
N ARG A 27 1.47 3.59 6.76
CA ARG A 27 2.05 4.86 6.27
C ARG A 27 3.57 4.79 6.14
N THR A 28 4.25 4.05 7.03
CA THR A 28 5.71 3.85 7.04
C THR A 28 6.17 2.66 6.22
N MET A 29 5.24 1.81 5.76
CA MET A 29 5.55 0.65 4.92
C MET A 29 6.32 1.04 3.66
N THR A 30 7.44 0.36 3.41
CA THR A 30 8.24 0.51 2.19
C THR A 30 7.38 0.24 0.95
N THR A 31 7.41 1.16 0.00
CA THR A 31 6.77 1.02 -1.31
C THR A 31 7.79 0.60 -2.37
N ASP A 32 7.52 0.83 -3.66
CA ASP A 32 8.51 0.61 -4.71
C ASP A 32 9.78 1.44 -4.45
N PRO A 33 10.97 0.81 -4.29
CA PRO A 33 12.23 1.51 -4.07
C PRO A 33 12.61 2.46 -5.20
N ALA A 34 12.16 2.19 -6.44
CA ALA A 34 12.43 3.06 -7.58
C ALA A 34 11.62 4.37 -7.54
N ARG A 35 10.56 4.42 -6.72
CA ARG A 35 9.67 5.56 -6.60
C ARG A 35 10.04 6.41 -5.39
N GLU A 36 11.09 7.21 -5.54
CA GLU A 36 11.57 8.09 -4.47
C GLU A 36 10.72 9.36 -4.31
N ARG A 37 10.31 9.97 -5.42
CA ARG A 37 9.51 11.22 -5.42
C ARG A 37 8.08 10.96 -5.88
N ARG A 38 7.16 11.85 -5.51
CA ARG A 38 5.75 11.78 -5.92
C ARG A 38 5.59 11.73 -7.45
N THR A 39 6.42 12.49 -8.15
CA THR A 39 6.45 12.62 -9.61
C THR A 39 7.10 11.45 -10.33
N ASP A 40 7.80 10.58 -9.60
CA ASP A 40 8.46 9.44 -10.21
C ASP A 40 7.42 8.33 -10.44
N PRO A 41 7.40 7.74 -11.64
CA PRO A 41 6.52 6.61 -11.94
C PRO A 41 6.94 5.40 -11.11
N GLY A 42 5.96 4.67 -10.58
CA GLY A 42 6.19 3.43 -9.83
C GLY A 42 5.81 2.18 -10.60
N THR A 43 6.27 1.05 -10.09
CA THR A 43 5.86 -0.30 -10.53
C THR A 43 4.99 -0.93 -9.43
N PRO A 44 3.66 -1.01 -9.59
CA PRO A 44 2.77 -1.62 -8.61
C PRO A 44 3.17 -3.04 -8.20
N GLU A 45 3.67 -3.84 -9.13
CA GLU A 45 4.08 -5.24 -8.92
C GLU A 45 5.30 -5.38 -7.99
N LYS A 46 6.08 -4.31 -7.81
CA LYS A 46 7.21 -4.26 -6.86
C LYS A 46 6.81 -3.66 -5.51
N CYS A 47 5.55 -3.25 -5.35
CA CYS A 47 5.08 -2.54 -4.18
C CYS A 47 4.32 -3.49 -3.24
N PRO A 48 4.81 -3.72 -2.01
CA PRO A 48 4.10 -4.55 -1.01
C PRO A 48 2.69 -4.04 -0.67
N VAL A 49 2.44 -2.72 -0.81
CA VAL A 49 1.12 -2.12 -0.59
C VAL A 49 0.12 -2.59 -1.66
N TRP A 50 0.58 -2.80 -2.89
CA TRP A 50 -0.26 -3.29 -3.98
C TRP A 50 -0.72 -4.72 -3.75
N ASP A 51 0.11 -5.56 -3.13
CA ASP A 51 -0.27 -6.91 -2.73
C ASP A 51 -1.42 -6.92 -1.71
N ILE A 52 -1.44 -5.95 -0.79
CA ILE A 52 -2.54 -5.78 0.16
C ILE A 52 -3.81 -5.31 -0.55
N HIS A 53 -3.70 -4.36 -1.49
CA HIS A 53 -4.83 -3.93 -2.34
C HIS A 53 -5.47 -5.11 -3.08
N LYS A 54 -4.67 -5.98 -3.72
CA LYS A 54 -5.21 -7.17 -4.43
C LYS A 54 -5.99 -8.13 -3.53
N PHE A 55 -5.73 -8.13 -2.22
CA PHE A 55 -6.41 -9.03 -1.28
C PHE A 55 -7.67 -8.40 -0.68
N PHE A 56 -7.62 -7.12 -0.28
CA PHE A 56 -8.71 -6.46 0.43
C PHE A 56 -9.62 -5.63 -0.48
N ASN A 57 -9.06 -4.97 -1.50
CA ASN A 57 -9.85 -4.16 -2.41
C ASN A 57 -10.57 -5.06 -3.43
N LYS A 58 -11.91 -5.03 -3.41
CA LYS A 58 -12.77 -5.79 -4.33
C LYS A 58 -13.30 -4.94 -5.49
N ASP A 59 -13.02 -3.65 -5.49
CA ASP A 59 -13.43 -2.72 -6.55
C ASP A 59 -12.40 -2.76 -7.68
N ALA A 60 -12.76 -3.46 -8.76
CA ALA A 60 -11.91 -3.59 -9.93
C ALA A 60 -11.65 -2.24 -10.65
N GLN A 61 -12.61 -1.30 -10.58
CA GLN A 61 -12.44 0.01 -11.20
C GLN A 61 -11.43 0.84 -10.40
N GLU A 62 -11.58 0.89 -9.08
CA GLU A 62 -10.63 1.62 -8.23
C GLU A 62 -9.22 1.00 -8.32
N MET A 63 -9.11 -0.33 -8.37
CA MET A 63 -7.83 -0.98 -8.59
C MET A 63 -7.17 -0.54 -9.89
N SER A 64 -7.91 -0.44 -10.99
CA SER A 64 -7.39 0.03 -12.28
C SER A 64 -6.92 1.49 -12.20
N GLU A 65 -7.69 2.36 -11.54
CA GLU A 65 -7.32 3.76 -11.32
C GLU A 65 -6.06 3.90 -10.47
N ILE A 66 -5.94 3.11 -9.40
CA ILE A 66 -4.75 3.11 -8.53
C ILE A 66 -3.52 2.61 -9.28
N HIS A 67 -3.68 1.51 -10.05
CA HIS A 67 -2.60 0.92 -10.84
C HIS A 67 -2.07 1.91 -11.89
N GLY A 68 -2.97 2.47 -12.72
CA GLY A 68 -2.62 3.47 -13.72
C GLY A 68 -2.06 4.74 -13.11
N GLY A 69 -2.64 5.23 -12.02
CA GLY A 69 -2.15 6.40 -11.29
C GLY A 69 -0.77 6.20 -10.67
N CYS A 70 -0.42 4.98 -10.27
CA CYS A 70 0.92 4.65 -9.76
C CYS A 70 1.96 4.63 -10.88
N MET A 71 1.63 4.00 -12.02
CA MET A 71 2.52 3.92 -13.19
C MET A 71 2.77 5.27 -13.87
N THR A 72 1.79 6.17 -13.82
CA THR A 72 1.88 7.51 -14.42
C THR A 72 2.33 8.59 -13.44
N ALA A 73 2.59 8.22 -12.18
CA ALA A 73 2.82 9.16 -11.07
C ALA A 73 1.67 10.15 -10.79
N GLY A 74 0.45 9.86 -11.27
CA GLY A 74 -0.76 10.67 -11.03
C GLY A 74 -1.24 10.67 -9.58
N ILE A 75 -0.98 9.60 -8.82
CA ILE A 75 -1.34 9.49 -7.38
C ILE A 75 -0.11 9.31 -6.51
N GLY A 76 -0.06 9.93 -5.33
CA GLY A 76 1.03 9.72 -4.38
C GLY A 76 0.94 8.36 -3.66
N CYS A 77 2.08 7.83 -3.18
CA CYS A 77 2.11 6.61 -2.36
C CYS A 77 1.24 6.72 -1.10
N VAL A 78 1.22 7.90 -0.46
CA VAL A 78 0.37 8.16 0.71
C VAL A 78 -1.12 8.15 0.33
N ASP A 79 -1.47 8.70 -0.85
CA ASP A 79 -2.86 8.73 -1.32
C ASP A 79 -3.36 7.30 -1.63
N CYS A 80 -2.52 6.48 -2.26
CA CYS A 80 -2.78 5.05 -2.48
C CYS A 80 -2.99 4.28 -1.16
N LYS A 81 -2.19 4.58 -0.13
CA LYS A 81 -2.34 3.99 1.22
C LYS A 81 -3.62 4.44 1.91
N LYS A 82 -4.04 5.70 1.75
CA LYS A 82 -5.32 6.18 2.29
C LYS A 82 -6.52 5.47 1.65
N LYS A 83 -6.48 5.25 0.33
CA LYS A 83 -7.51 4.47 -0.37
C LYS A 83 -7.60 3.05 0.18
N LEU A 84 -6.46 2.42 0.46
CA LEU A 84 -6.44 1.09 1.07
C LEU A 84 -7.12 1.02 2.44
N MET A 85 -6.97 2.05 3.27
CA MET A 85 -7.56 2.08 4.61
C MET A 85 -9.07 1.91 4.62
N VAL A 86 -9.76 2.37 3.57
CA VAL A 86 -11.23 2.26 3.45
C VAL A 86 -11.67 0.81 3.25
N HIS A 87 -10.81 -0.05 2.69
CA HIS A 87 -11.10 -1.47 2.45
C HIS A 87 -10.63 -2.38 3.59
N LEU A 88 -9.97 -1.83 4.61
CA LEU A 88 -9.49 -2.57 5.79
C LEU A 88 -10.46 -2.47 6.98
N GLU A 89 -11.49 -1.64 6.88
CA GLU A 89 -12.60 -1.52 7.83
C GLU A 89 -13.70 -2.56 7.53
#